data_AF-A0A5E4J5Y4-F1
#
_entry.id   AF-A0A5E4J5Y4-F1
#
_cell.length_a   1.000
_cell.length_b   1.000
_cell.length_c   1.000
_cell.angle_alpha   90.00
_cell.angle_beta   90.00
_cell.angle_gamma   90.00
#
_symmetry.space_group_name_H-M   'P 1'
#
loop_
_entity.id
_entity.type
_entity.pdbx_description
1 polymer ?
#
loop_
_entity_poly.entity_id
_entity_poly.type
_entity_poly.pdbx_seq_one_letter_code
_entity_poly.pdbx_strand_id
1 'polypeptide(L)'
;MERSENSQNRLTDTSKSMMELTRPSSKTAMEIAMNRGLESMKPEGERICYDPYAAHFINPDILEWEIRNLDKAKAMREERERLVPGSQNYFDDFVNSAIMVHSAGCYLPTQHQNFLLYD
;
A
#
# COMPACT_ATOMS: atom_id res chain seq x y z
N MET A 1 4.49 -3.82 -38.01
CA MET A 1 4.20 -2.73 -37.05
C MET A 1 2.89 -2.94 -36.26
N GLU A 2 2.13 -4.02 -36.45
CA GLU A 2 0.82 -4.27 -35.78
C GLU A 2 0.87 -4.60 -34.28
N ARG A 3 2.00 -5.07 -33.75
CA ARG A 3 2.08 -5.57 -32.36
C ARG A 3 1.99 -4.45 -31.30
N SER A 4 2.35 -3.22 -31.66
CA SER A 4 2.35 -2.07 -30.74
C SER A 4 0.96 -1.44 -30.59
N GLU A 5 0.23 -1.28 -31.70
CA GLU A 5 -1.11 -0.70 -31.73
C GLU A 5 -2.13 -1.55 -30.96
N ASN A 6 -2.03 -2.88 -31.04
CA ASN A 6 -2.92 -3.79 -30.31
C ASN A 6 -2.65 -3.78 -28.79
N SER A 7 -1.42 -3.47 -28.36
CA SER A 7 -1.08 -3.33 -26.94
C SER A 7 -1.58 -1.99 -26.37
N GLN A 8 -1.40 -0.91 -27.12
CA GLN A 8 -1.90 0.41 -26.74
C GLN A 8 -3.42 0.46 -26.64
N ASN A 9 -4.15 -0.16 -27.58
CA ASN A 9 -5.62 -0.21 -27.54
C ASN A 9 -6.15 -1.02 -26.33
N ARG A 10 -5.45 -2.09 -25.92
CA ARG A 10 -5.85 -2.87 -24.73
C ARG A 10 -5.58 -2.12 -23.43
N LEU A 11 -4.47 -1.40 -23.35
CA LEU A 11 -4.13 -0.57 -22.18
C LEU A 11 -5.10 0.61 -22.03
N THR A 12 -5.48 1.26 -23.13
CA THR A 12 -6.45 2.35 -23.11
C THR A 12 -7.84 1.87 -22.71
N ASP A 13 -8.32 0.74 -23.26
CA ASP A 13 -9.62 0.16 -22.93
C ASP A 13 -9.70 -0.29 -21.46
N THR A 14 -8.65 -0.93 -20.95
CA THR A 14 -8.57 -1.31 -19.53
C THR A 14 -8.57 -0.07 -18.64
N SER A 15 -7.83 0.98 -19.02
CA SER A 15 -7.80 2.23 -18.27
C SER A 15 -9.14 2.97 -18.29
N LYS A 16 -9.93 2.82 -19.35
CA LYS A 16 -11.24 3.46 -19.54
C LYS A 16 -12.30 2.75 -18.71
N SER A 17 -12.32 1.41 -18.73
CA SER A 17 -13.17 0.60 -17.83
C SER A 17 -12.88 0.91 -16.36
N MET A 18 -11.60 1.06 -16.00
CA MET A 18 -11.21 1.38 -14.64
C MET A 18 -11.63 2.81 -14.24
N MET A 19 -11.67 3.79 -15.16
CA MET A 19 -12.22 5.14 -14.90
C MET A 19 -13.70 5.10 -14.55
N GLU A 20 -14.49 4.34 -15.30
CA GLU A 20 -15.93 4.22 -15.07
C GLU A 20 -16.22 3.58 -13.71
N LEU A 21 -15.37 2.64 -13.30
CA LEU A 21 -15.48 1.97 -12.00
C LEU A 21 -15.00 2.83 -10.81
N THR A 22 -14.15 3.83 -11.01
CA THR A 22 -13.56 4.60 -9.89
C THR A 22 -14.46 5.68 -9.27
N ARG A 23 -15.65 6.00 -9.83
CA ARG A 23 -16.53 7.14 -9.43
C ARG A 23 -15.69 8.45 -9.19
N PRO A 24 -16.06 9.52 -8.44
CA PRO A 24 -15.28 10.78 -8.48
C PRO A 24 -13.88 10.68 -7.83
N SER A 25 -13.52 9.55 -7.24
CA SER A 25 -12.19 9.27 -6.70
C SER A 25 -11.14 9.13 -7.81
N SER A 26 -9.90 9.55 -7.53
CA SER A 26 -8.79 9.34 -8.45
C SER A 26 -8.47 7.83 -8.55
N LYS A 27 -8.08 7.37 -9.75
CA LYS A 27 -7.62 5.98 -9.97
C LYS A 27 -6.56 5.56 -8.96
N THR A 28 -5.62 6.47 -8.70
CA THR A 28 -4.52 6.25 -7.77
C THR A 28 -5.03 6.04 -6.34
N ALA A 29 -6.00 6.83 -5.88
CA ALA A 29 -6.56 6.66 -4.54
C ALA A 29 -7.29 5.33 -4.38
N MET A 30 -8.09 4.93 -5.38
CA MET A 30 -8.76 3.63 -5.40
C MET A 30 -7.75 2.48 -5.35
N GLU A 31 -6.69 2.57 -6.16
CA GLU A 31 -5.67 1.53 -6.24
C GLU A 31 -4.87 1.41 -4.93
N ILE A 32 -4.55 2.52 -4.27
CA ILE A 32 -3.96 2.51 -2.93
C ILE A 32 -4.92 1.86 -1.92
N ALA A 33 -6.21 2.20 -1.94
CA ALA A 33 -7.19 1.58 -1.07
C ALA A 33 -7.29 0.05 -1.31
N MET A 34 -7.31 -0.40 -2.56
CA MET A 34 -7.32 -1.84 -2.87
C MET A 34 -6.08 -2.55 -2.35
N ASN A 35 -4.91 -1.98 -2.60
CA ASN A 35 -3.65 -2.53 -2.14
C ASN A 35 -3.58 -2.66 -0.62
N ARG A 36 -3.94 -1.60 0.11
CA ARG A 36 -3.98 -1.62 1.59
C ARG A 36 -5.02 -2.60 2.12
N GLY A 37 -6.18 -2.71 1.46
CA GLY A 37 -7.20 -3.70 1.80
C GLY A 37 -6.70 -5.14 1.65
N LEU A 38 -6.07 -5.47 0.53
CA LEU A 38 -5.49 -6.79 0.29
C LEU A 38 -4.34 -7.11 1.25
N GLU A 39 -3.48 -6.14 1.54
CA GLU A 39 -2.39 -6.30 2.51
C GLU A 39 -2.94 -6.61 3.90
N SER A 40 -4.02 -5.93 4.29
CA SER A 40 -4.68 -6.11 5.59
C SER A 40 -5.33 -7.49 5.76
N MET A 41 -5.60 -8.21 4.66
CA MET A 41 -6.12 -9.58 4.67
C MET A 41 -5.03 -10.63 4.92
N LYS A 42 -3.75 -10.28 4.82
CA LYS A 42 -2.65 -11.21 5.12
C LYS A 42 -2.56 -11.46 6.64
N PRO A 43 -1.98 -12.61 7.06
CA PRO A 43 -1.68 -12.86 8.46
C PRO A 43 -0.83 -11.76 9.08
N GLU A 44 -0.98 -11.52 10.38
CA GLU A 44 -0.30 -10.43 11.08
C GLU A 44 1.23 -10.45 10.95
N GLY A 45 1.85 -11.63 10.94
CA GLY A 45 3.30 -11.77 10.77
C GLY A 45 3.79 -11.58 9.34
N GLU A 46 2.89 -11.47 8.36
CA GLU A 46 3.21 -11.35 6.94
C GLU A 46 2.73 -10.03 6.33
N ARG A 47 1.73 -9.38 6.95
CA ARG A 47 1.19 -8.12 6.49
C ARG A 47 2.16 -6.99 6.77
N ILE A 48 2.28 -6.13 5.79
CA ILE A 48 3.18 -4.98 5.84
C ILE A 48 2.45 -3.73 6.36
N CYS A 49 1.16 -3.59 6.05
CA CYS A 49 0.29 -2.57 6.64
C CYS A 49 -1.05 -3.17 7.07
N TYR A 50 -1.76 -2.47 7.96
CA TYR A 50 -3.11 -2.83 8.39
C TYR A 50 -4.02 -1.60 8.37
N ASP A 51 -4.87 -1.53 7.34
CA ASP A 51 -5.89 -0.51 7.12
C ASP A 51 -7.28 -1.15 7.18
N PRO A 52 -7.92 -1.18 8.35
CA PRO A 52 -9.25 -1.78 8.51
C PRO A 52 -10.34 -1.00 7.76
N TYR A 53 -10.06 0.21 7.29
CA TYR A 53 -11.04 1.07 6.63
C TYR A 53 -10.96 1.05 5.11
N ALA A 54 -9.88 0.50 4.54
CA ALA A 54 -9.66 0.42 3.10
C ALA A 54 -10.88 -0.14 2.33
N ALA A 55 -11.54 -1.16 2.88
CA ALA A 55 -12.73 -1.78 2.28
C ALA A 55 -13.90 -0.80 2.06
N HIS A 56 -14.00 0.28 2.84
CA HIS A 56 -15.07 1.28 2.67
C HIS A 56 -14.83 2.22 1.47
N PHE A 57 -13.59 2.27 0.97
CA PHE A 57 -13.21 3.14 -0.14
C PHE A 57 -13.11 2.40 -1.47
N ILE A 58 -13.27 1.07 -1.47
CA ILE A 58 -13.20 0.24 -2.68
C ILE A 58 -14.61 0.12 -3.29
N ASN A 59 -14.73 0.39 -4.60
CA ASN A 59 -15.99 0.15 -5.29
C ASN A 59 -16.25 -1.37 -5.39
N PRO A 60 -17.43 -1.87 -4.92
CA PRO A 60 -17.82 -3.27 -5.06
C PRO A 60 -17.70 -3.84 -6.48
N ASP A 61 -17.96 -3.03 -7.51
CA ASP A 61 -17.85 -3.47 -8.91
C ASP A 61 -16.41 -3.88 -9.28
N ILE A 62 -15.42 -3.25 -8.65
CA ILE A 62 -14.00 -3.58 -8.86
C ILE A 62 -13.64 -4.89 -8.14
N LEU A 63 -14.19 -5.12 -6.94
CA LEU A 63 -14.03 -6.38 -6.22
C LEU A 63 -14.62 -7.54 -7.04
N GLU A 64 -15.82 -7.37 -7.60
CA GLU A 64 -16.39 -8.36 -8.52
C GLU A 64 -15.52 -8.59 -9.75
N TRP A 65 -14.95 -7.53 -10.34
CA TRP A 65 -14.05 -7.67 -11.48
C TRP A 65 -12.79 -8.47 -11.12
N GLU A 66 -12.18 -8.21 -9.96
CA GLU A 66 -11.00 -8.95 -9.48
C GLU A 66 -11.31 -10.43 -9.26
N ILE A 67 -12.44 -10.75 -8.62
CA ILE A 67 -12.89 -12.14 -8.40
C ILE A 67 -13.07 -12.87 -9.74
N ARG A 68 -13.61 -12.19 -10.76
CA ARG A 68 -13.80 -12.77 -12.10
C ARG A 68 -12.50 -12.84 -12.92
N ASN A 69 -11.45 -12.08 -12.56
CA ASN A 69 -10.21 -11.94 -13.33
C ASN A 69 -8.95 -12.13 -12.48
N LEU A 70 -8.95 -13.12 -11.57
CA LEU A 70 -7.87 -13.34 -10.60
C LEU A 70 -6.47 -13.34 -11.21
N ASP A 71 -6.27 -14.04 -12.34
CA ASP A 71 -4.97 -14.13 -13.01
C ASP A 71 -4.47 -12.77 -13.52
N LYS A 72 -5.38 -11.97 -14.10
CA LYS A 72 -5.04 -10.63 -14.60
C LYS A 72 -4.77 -9.67 -13.44
N ALA A 73 -5.60 -9.72 -12.40
CA ALA A 73 -5.41 -8.90 -11.21
C ALA A 73 -4.06 -9.21 -10.54
N LYS A 74 -3.71 -10.50 -10.44
CA LYS A 74 -2.41 -10.94 -9.94
C LYS A 74 -1.25 -10.41 -10.79
N ALA A 75 -1.30 -10.59 -12.10
CA ALA A 75 -0.26 -10.10 -13.01
C ALA A 75 -0.08 -8.57 -12.94
N MET A 76 -1.17 -7.81 -12.82
CA MET A 76 -1.12 -6.36 -12.66
C MET A 76 -0.44 -5.95 -11.35
N ARG A 77 -0.72 -6.66 -10.24
CA ARG A 77 -0.08 -6.39 -8.95
C ARG A 77 1.42 -6.70 -8.97
N GLU A 78 1.81 -7.83 -9.56
CA GLU A 78 3.22 -8.21 -9.68
C GLU A 78 4.03 -7.19 -10.52
N GLU A 79 3.46 -6.75 -11.65
CA GLU A 79 4.12 -5.72 -12.48
C GLU A 79 4.23 -4.37 -11.73
N ARG A 80 3.22 -4.00 -10.94
CA ARG A 80 3.28 -2.80 -10.11
C ARG A 80 4.37 -2.89 -9.03
N GLU A 81 4.45 -4.01 -8.32
CA GLU A 81 5.49 -4.20 -7.30
C GLU A 81 6.89 -4.12 -7.90
N ARG A 82 7.06 -4.61 -9.13
CA ARG A 82 8.31 -4.47 -9.88
C ARG A 82 8.64 -3.01 -10.23
N LEU A 83 7.64 -2.21 -10.58
CA LEU A 83 7.83 -0.82 -10.99
C LEU A 83 8.02 0.13 -9.80
N VAL A 84 7.33 -0.11 -8.68
CA VAL A 84 7.34 0.77 -7.51
C VAL A 84 7.38 -0.06 -6.20
N PRO A 85 8.52 -0.70 -5.91
CA PRO A 85 8.63 -1.61 -4.77
C PRO A 85 8.45 -0.86 -3.45
N GLY A 86 7.74 -1.47 -2.50
CA GLY A 86 7.61 -0.93 -1.13
C GLY A 86 6.84 0.39 -1.00
N SER A 87 6.11 0.82 -2.04
CA SER A 87 5.35 2.08 -2.04
C SER A 87 4.23 2.18 -1.00
N GLN A 88 3.88 1.07 -0.35
CA GLN A 88 2.77 1.00 0.60
C GLN A 88 3.16 1.36 2.03
N ASN A 89 4.46 1.41 2.37
CA ASN A 89 4.92 1.53 3.75
C ASN A 89 5.50 2.88 4.10
N TYR A 90 5.98 3.61 3.08
CA TYR A 90 6.79 4.80 3.31
C TYR A 90 6.11 5.79 4.26
N PHE A 91 4.81 6.00 4.08
CA PHE A 91 4.05 6.93 4.92
C PHE A 91 3.77 6.36 6.32
N ASP A 92 3.46 5.07 6.45
CA ASP A 92 3.20 4.47 7.76
C ASP A 92 4.49 4.40 8.60
N ASP A 93 5.63 4.04 8.00
CA ASP A 93 6.95 4.07 8.63
C ASP A 93 7.35 5.48 9.05
N PHE A 94 7.10 6.47 8.19
CA PHE A 94 7.36 7.87 8.48
C PHE A 94 6.51 8.37 9.67
N VAL A 95 5.20 8.09 9.66
CA VAL A 95 4.29 8.50 10.74
C VAL A 95 4.65 7.81 12.04
N ASN A 96 4.93 6.51 12.02
CA ASN A 96 5.38 5.75 13.19
C ASN A 96 6.69 6.32 13.74
N SER A 97 7.65 6.63 12.88
CA SER A 97 8.91 7.26 13.28
C SER A 97 8.68 8.64 13.90
N ALA A 98 7.81 9.46 13.31
CA ALA A 98 7.49 10.79 13.82
C ALA A 98 6.81 10.75 15.21
N ILE A 99 5.91 9.79 15.43
CA ILE A 99 5.25 9.57 16.72
C ILE A 99 6.24 9.01 17.74
N MET A 100 7.05 8.01 17.37
CA MET A 100 8.07 7.40 18.23
C MET A 100 9.12 8.42 18.69
N VAL A 101 9.53 9.36 17.83
CA VAL A 101 10.44 10.45 18.21
C VAL A 101 9.80 11.39 19.23
N HIS A 102 8.48 11.61 19.16
CA HIS A 102 7.75 12.40 20.15
C HIS A 102 7.59 11.69 21.51
N SER A 103 7.39 10.37 21.52
CA SER A 103 7.27 9.58 22.76
C SER A 103 8.62 9.24 23.40
N ALA A 104 9.71 9.15 22.62
CA ALA A 104 11.08 9.00 23.15
C ALA A 104 11.62 10.27 23.83
N GLY A 105 11.02 11.44 23.58
CA GLY A 105 11.34 12.70 24.28
C GLY A 105 10.92 12.75 25.76
N CYS A 106 10.24 11.72 26.27
CA CYS A 106 9.78 11.65 27.68
C CYS A 106 10.64 10.75 28.58
N TYR A 107 11.70 10.11 28.08
CA TYR A 107 12.68 9.44 28.93
C TYR A 107 13.90 10.35 29.13
N LEU A 108 13.90 11.08 30.26
CA LEU A 108 15.12 11.71 30.76
C LEU A 108 16.18 10.63 30.99
N PRO A 109 17.45 10.86 30.64
CA PRO A 109 18.51 9.95 31.04
C PRO A 109 18.70 10.07 32.55
N THR A 110 18.34 9.02 33.30
CA THR A 110 18.86 8.82 34.65
C THR A 110 20.38 8.70 34.53
N GLN A 111 21.08 9.79 34.81
CA GLN A 111 22.50 9.78 35.09
C GLN A 111 22.73 8.93 36.35
N HIS A 112 23.01 7.66 36.17
CA HIS A 112 23.69 6.88 37.20
C HIS A 112 25.17 7.29 37.17
N GLN A 113 25.51 8.23 38.06
CA GLN A 113 26.85 8.34 38.62
C GLN A 113 27.28 6.96 39.15
N ASN A 114 28.15 6.28 38.40
CA ASN A 114 28.98 5.23 38.96
C ASN A 114 30.35 5.84 39.26
N PHE A 115 30.47 6.37 40.48
CA PHE A 115 31.75 6.41 41.17
C PHE A 115 32.17 4.95 41.41
N LEU A 116 33.12 4.46 40.63
CA LEU A 116 33.95 3.32 41.01
C LEU A 116 35.40 3.78 41.01
N LEU A 117 35.89 4.02 42.23
CA LEU A 117 37.29 3.99 42.61
C LEU A 117 37.90 2.66 42.14
N TYR A 118 38.97 2.71 41.37
CA TYR A 118 40.02 1.70 41.39
C TYR A 118 41.39 2.37 41.20
N ASP A 119 42.19 2.16 42.25
CA ASP A 119 43.61 2.45 42.55
C ASP A 119 44.16 3.89 42.46
#